data_AF-A0A529FBI4-F1
#
_entry.id   AF-A0A529FBI4-F1
#
_cell.length_a   1.000
_cell.length_b   1.000
_cell.length_c   1.000
_cell.angle_alpha   90.00
_cell.angle_beta   90.00
_cell.angle_gamma   90.00
#
_symmetry.space_group_name_H-M   'P 1'
#
loop_
_entity.id
_entity.type
_entity.pdbx_description
1 polymer ?
#
loop_
_entity_poly.entity_id
_entity_poly.type
_entity_poly.pdbx_seq_one_letter_code
_entity_poly.pdbx_strand_id
1 'polypeptide(L)'
;AYKLIEIVDMHHLLKPGMKVIDLGAAPGGWCQVAAARTKSTAENPHVVGIDYLEMDAVPGAPVLLMDFLDPEAPQKLSEALGGQPDVVLSDMAAPTTGHRRTDHLRTMHLCEVAADFALSVLK
;
A
#
# COMPACT_ATOMS: atom_id res chain seq x y z
N ALA A 1 8.25 8.97 -2.63
CA ALA A 1 9.01 7.92 -3.34
C ALA A 1 10.39 7.65 -2.73
N TYR A 2 11.24 8.66 -2.45
CA TYR A 2 12.62 8.43 -1.94
C TYR A 2 12.73 7.52 -0.72
N LYS A 3 11.84 7.68 0.27
CA LYS A 3 11.80 6.80 1.46
C LYS A 3 11.74 5.31 1.10
N LEU A 4 10.81 4.93 0.21
CA LEU A 4 10.64 3.54 -0.19
C LEU A 4 11.84 3.03 -1.00
N ILE A 5 12.40 3.86 -1.88
CA ILE A 5 13.60 3.50 -2.65
C ILE A 5 14.74 3.12 -1.72
N GLU A 6 15.02 3.94 -0.70
CA GLU A 6 16.08 3.65 0.28
C GLU A 6 15.85 2.33 1.02
N ILE A 7 14.62 2.09 1.49
CA ILE A 7 14.26 0.84 2.19
C ILE A 7 14.42 -0.37 1.26
N VAL A 8 13.91 -0.28 0.03
CA VAL A 8 13.95 -1.36 -0.96
C VAL A 8 15.37 -1.66 -1.39
N ASP A 9 16.21 -0.65 -1.58
CA ASP A 9 17.60 -0.84 -1.99
C ASP A 9 18.45 -1.40 -0.85
N MET A 10 18.18 -1.01 0.39
CA MET A 10 18.89 -1.52 1.56
C MET A 10 18.52 -2.97 1.91
N HIS A 11 17.24 -3.32 1.81
CA HIS A 11 16.73 -4.60 2.27
C HIS A 11 16.32 -5.57 1.15
N HIS A 12 16.45 -5.15 -0.11
CA HIS A 12 16.10 -5.95 -1.29
C HIS A 12 14.67 -6.53 -1.25
N LEU A 13 13.72 -5.75 -0.73
CA LEU A 13 12.36 -6.20 -0.42
C LEU A 13 11.49 -6.48 -1.66
N LEU A 14 11.77 -5.81 -2.78
CA LEU A 14 10.96 -5.92 -4.00
C LEU A 14 11.77 -6.53 -5.13
N LYS A 15 11.19 -7.56 -5.76
CA LYS A 15 11.78 -8.29 -6.88
C LYS A 15 10.77 -8.41 -8.02
N PRO A 16 11.23 -8.59 -9.27
CA PRO A 16 10.36 -8.84 -10.41
C PRO A 16 9.37 -9.99 -10.14
N GLY A 17 8.09 -9.76 -10.43
CA GLY A 17 7.01 -10.74 -10.26
C GLY A 17 6.38 -10.82 -8.87
N MET A 18 6.91 -10.11 -7.87
CA MET A 18 6.31 -10.10 -6.53
C MET A 18 5.00 -9.32 -6.52
N LYS A 19 4.00 -9.85 -5.81
CA LYS A 19 2.71 -9.23 -5.58
C LYS A 19 2.78 -8.27 -4.38
N VAL A 20 2.32 -7.04 -4.56
CA VAL A 20 2.45 -5.97 -3.57
C VAL A 20 1.11 -5.29 -3.33
N ILE A 21 0.79 -5.06 -2.07
CA ILE A 21 -0.28 -4.15 -1.66
C ILE A 21 0.34 -2.89 -1.06
N ASP A 22 -0.13 -1.71 -1.47
CA ASP A 22 0.31 -0.41 -0.97
C ASP A 22 -0.84 0.31 -0.25
N LEU A 23 -0.75 0.40 1.09
CA LEU A 23 -1.76 1.03 1.95
C LEU A 23 -1.42 2.51 2.14
N GLY A 24 -2.36 3.40 1.81
CA GLY A 24 -2.11 4.85 1.81
C GLY A 24 -1.32 5.26 0.57
N ALA A 25 -1.83 4.87 -0.60
CA ALA A 25 -1.12 4.99 -1.86
C ALA A 25 -0.94 6.44 -2.34
N ALA A 26 -1.79 7.39 -1.96
CA ALA A 26 -1.75 8.76 -2.48
C ALA A 26 -0.46 9.48 -2.06
N PRO A 27 0.24 10.19 -2.96
CA PRO A 27 -0.13 10.57 -4.34
C PRO A 27 0.33 9.58 -5.43
N GLY A 28 0.65 8.34 -5.09
CA GLY A 28 1.00 7.26 -6.02
C GLY A 28 2.50 6.95 -6.10
N GLY A 29 3.34 7.68 -5.35
CA GLY A 29 4.80 7.58 -5.47
C GLY A 29 5.37 6.24 -4.99
N TRP A 30 4.74 5.55 -4.04
CA TRP A 30 5.17 4.22 -3.60
C TRP A 30 4.72 3.15 -4.60
N CYS A 31 3.47 3.20 -5.07
CA CYS A 31 2.95 2.41 -6.18
C CYS A 31 3.86 2.47 -7.44
N GLN A 32 4.33 3.66 -7.84
CA GLN A 32 5.23 3.82 -8.99
C GLN A 32 6.56 3.06 -8.78
N VAL A 33 7.16 3.18 -7.60
CA VAL A 33 8.41 2.48 -7.26
C VAL A 33 8.15 0.98 -7.21
N ALA A 34 7.07 0.53 -6.58
CA ALA A 34 6.71 -0.87 -6.50
C ALA A 34 6.49 -1.46 -7.89
N ALA A 35 5.72 -0.80 -8.75
CA ALA A 35 5.45 -1.26 -10.11
C ALA A 35 6.73 -1.40 -10.94
N ALA A 36 7.63 -0.40 -10.84
CA ALA A 36 8.92 -0.47 -11.52
C ALA A 36 9.78 -1.64 -11.02
N ARG A 37 9.86 -1.85 -9.70
CA ARG A 37 10.70 -2.90 -9.10
C ARG A 37 10.17 -4.31 -9.33
N THR A 38 8.85 -4.48 -9.36
CA THR A 38 8.19 -5.77 -9.59
C THR A 38 7.91 -6.07 -11.06
N LYS A 39 8.29 -5.15 -11.97
CA LYS A 39 7.96 -5.21 -13.40
C LYS A 39 6.46 -5.36 -13.65
N SER A 40 5.67 -4.66 -12.84
CA SER A 40 4.23 -4.61 -12.96
C SER A 40 3.82 -3.83 -14.22
N THR A 41 2.79 -4.30 -14.92
CA THR A 41 2.29 -3.69 -16.16
C THR A 41 0.78 -3.55 -16.09
N ALA A 42 0.17 -2.77 -16.98
CA ALA A 42 -1.28 -2.61 -17.00
C ALA A 42 -1.99 -3.92 -17.37
N GLU A 43 -1.36 -4.74 -18.21
CA GLU A 43 -1.89 -6.03 -18.68
C GLU A 43 -1.68 -7.15 -17.67
N ASN A 44 -0.65 -7.03 -16.83
CA ASN A 44 -0.34 -7.97 -15.76
C ASN A 44 0.10 -7.20 -14.50
N PRO A 45 -0.88 -6.70 -13.72
CA PRO A 45 -0.58 -5.95 -12.51
C PRO A 45 -0.15 -6.88 -11.38
N HIS A 46 0.99 -6.57 -10.79
CA HIS A 46 1.48 -7.16 -9.56
C HIS A 46 1.33 -6.23 -8.35
N VAL A 47 0.90 -5.00 -8.54
CA VAL A 47 0.78 -3.99 -7.47
C VAL A 47 -0.66 -3.52 -7.39
N VAL A 48 -1.21 -3.45 -6.19
CA VAL A 48 -2.52 -2.82 -5.94
C VAL A 48 -2.36 -1.80 -4.82
N GLY A 49 -2.81 -0.58 -5.06
CA GLY A 49 -2.87 0.47 -4.03
C GLY A 49 -4.27 0.65 -3.47
N ILE A 50 -4.37 1.27 -2.30
CA ILE A 50 -5.62 1.80 -1.75
C ILE A 50 -5.36 3.16 -1.10
N ASP A 51 -6.25 4.11 -1.36
CA ASP A 51 -6.29 5.39 -0.65
C ASP A 51 -7.69 6.01 -0.76
N TYR A 52 -8.11 6.82 0.21
CA TYR A 52 -9.36 7.57 0.12
C TYR A 52 -9.18 8.91 -0.60
N LEU A 53 -7.95 9.35 -0.84
CA LEU A 53 -7.62 10.53 -1.61
C LEU A 53 -7.49 10.21 -3.10
N GLU A 54 -8.06 11.07 -3.94
CA GLU A 54 -7.88 10.99 -5.39
C GLU A 54 -6.42 11.22 -5.80
N MET A 55 -5.98 10.50 -6.82
CA MET A 55 -4.65 10.66 -7.41
C MET A 55 -4.67 10.30 -8.90
N ASP A 56 -3.63 10.71 -9.62
CA ASP A 56 -3.45 10.31 -11.01
C ASP A 56 -3.24 8.80 -11.13
N ALA A 57 -3.71 8.22 -12.24
CA ALA A 57 -3.52 6.81 -12.51
C ALA A 57 -2.03 6.43 -12.53
N VAL A 58 -1.69 5.31 -11.89
CA VAL A 58 -0.34 4.76 -11.87
C VAL A 58 -0.28 3.55 -12.82
N PRO A 59 0.42 3.63 -13.96
CA PRO A 59 0.55 2.50 -14.88
C PRO A 59 1.12 1.26 -14.17
N GLY A 60 0.42 0.13 -14.30
CA GLY A 60 0.80 -1.12 -13.64
C GLY A 60 0.50 -1.18 -12.14
N ALA A 61 -0.21 -0.22 -11.57
CA ALA A 61 -0.69 -0.29 -10.21
C ALA A 61 -2.14 0.23 -10.14
N PRO A 62 -3.16 -0.63 -10.34
CA PRO A 62 -4.53 -0.27 -10.01
C PRO A 62 -4.62 0.23 -8.55
N VAL A 63 -5.31 1.35 -8.36
CA VAL A 63 -5.51 1.94 -7.04
C VAL A 63 -7.00 2.02 -6.75
N LEU A 64 -7.42 1.46 -5.61
CA LEU A 64 -8.78 1.55 -5.12
C LEU A 64 -8.98 2.88 -4.40
N LEU A 65 -9.91 3.70 -4.89
CA LEU A 65 -10.34 4.92 -4.20
C LEU A 65 -11.32 4.54 -3.09
N MET A 66 -10.79 4.24 -1.90
CA MET A 66 -11.53 3.68 -0.77
C MET A 66 -10.74 3.91 0.54
N ASP A 67 -11.47 4.11 1.64
CA ASP A 67 -10.86 4.09 2.96
C ASP A 67 -10.45 2.66 3.33
N PHE A 68 -9.19 2.46 3.71
CA PHE A 68 -8.70 1.16 4.14
C PHE A 68 -9.39 0.64 5.41
N LEU A 69 -9.96 1.53 6.22
CA LEU A 69 -10.75 1.15 7.40
C LEU A 69 -12.16 0.64 7.04
N ASP A 70 -12.56 0.68 5.76
CA ASP A 70 -13.80 0.07 5.31
C ASP A 70 -13.73 -1.46 5.45
N PRO A 71 -14.76 -2.12 6.04
CA PRO A 71 -14.79 -3.57 6.19
C PRO A 71 -14.62 -4.36 4.88
N GLU A 72 -14.96 -3.77 3.73
CA GLU A 72 -14.82 -4.41 2.41
C GLU A 72 -13.42 -4.23 1.80
N ALA A 73 -12.59 -3.33 2.33
CA ALA A 73 -11.29 -3.01 1.75
C ALA A 73 -10.34 -4.22 1.66
N PRO A 74 -10.17 -5.07 2.69
CA PRO A 74 -9.30 -6.24 2.63
C PRO A 74 -9.67 -7.22 1.51
N GLN A 75 -10.97 -7.45 1.32
CA GLN A 75 -11.47 -8.36 0.29
C GLN A 75 -11.22 -7.77 -1.10
N LYS A 76 -11.57 -6.50 -1.32
CA LYS A 76 -11.37 -5.83 -2.62
C LYS A 76 -9.91 -5.75 -3.02
N LEU A 77 -9.00 -5.50 -2.07
CA LEU A 77 -7.55 -5.55 -2.30
C LEU A 77 -7.09 -6.94 -2.76
N SER A 78 -7.55 -7.99 -2.07
CA SER A 78 -7.18 -9.38 -2.38
C SER A 78 -7.70 -9.82 -3.75
N GLU A 79 -8.93 -9.43 -4.09
CA GLU A 79 -9.55 -9.68 -5.39
C GLU A 79 -8.82 -8.94 -6.52
N ALA A 80 -8.54 -7.65 -6.33
CA ALA A 80 -7.83 -6.83 -7.32
C ALA A 80 -6.40 -7.34 -7.59
N LEU A 81 -5.73 -7.91 -6.58
CA LEU A 81 -4.38 -8.46 -6.71
C LEU A 81 -4.37 -9.86 -7.37
N GLY A 82 -5.51 -10.56 -7.34
CA GLY A 82 -5.67 -11.89 -7.93
C GLY A 82 -4.80 -12.97 -7.25
N GLY A 83 -4.61 -12.88 -5.93
CA GLY A 83 -3.84 -13.84 -5.13
C GLY A 83 -3.20 -13.22 -3.89
N GLN A 84 -2.45 -14.02 -3.12
CA GLN A 84 -1.80 -13.54 -1.90
C GLN A 84 -0.63 -12.59 -2.21
N PRO A 85 -0.49 -11.46 -1.49
CA PRO A 85 0.67 -10.59 -1.59
C PRO A 85 1.94 -11.25 -1.03
N ASP A 86 3.06 -10.94 -1.65
CA ASP A 86 4.39 -11.21 -1.11
C ASP A 86 4.85 -10.09 -0.16
N VAL A 87 4.36 -8.87 -0.36
CA VAL A 87 4.68 -7.69 0.45
C VAL A 87 3.45 -6.83 0.65
N VAL A 88 3.27 -6.33 1.87
CA VAL A 88 2.34 -5.25 2.21
C VAL A 88 3.16 -4.04 2.65
N LEU A 89 2.94 -2.91 1.99
CA LEU A 89 3.54 -1.62 2.30
C LEU A 89 2.50 -0.70 2.94
N SER A 90 2.92 0.20 3.82
CA SER A 90 2.06 1.23 4.39
C SER A 90 2.83 2.53 4.62
N ASP A 91 2.37 3.62 4.00
CA ASP A 91 2.78 5.01 4.31
C ASP A 91 1.56 5.79 4.88
N MET A 92 0.55 5.06 5.38
CA MET A 92 -0.65 5.67 5.96
C MET A 92 -0.30 6.55 7.17
N ALA A 93 -0.89 7.74 7.19
CA ALA A 93 -0.82 8.64 8.33
C ALA A 93 -2.18 9.30 8.55
N ALA A 94 -2.57 9.43 9.82
CA ALA A 94 -3.79 10.16 10.16
C ALA A 94 -3.54 11.68 10.01
N PRO A 95 -4.54 12.46 9.55
CA PRO A 95 -4.45 13.91 9.56
C PRO A 95 -4.18 14.43 10.99
N THR A 96 -3.21 15.33 11.10
CA THR A 96 -2.81 15.90 12.40
C THR A 96 -3.84 16.88 12.91
N THR A 97 -4.25 16.71 14.16
CA THR A 97 -5.13 17.63 14.88
C THR A 97 -4.36 18.74 15.60
N GLY A 98 -3.03 18.60 15.70
CA GLY A 98 -2.17 19.49 16.49
C GLY A 98 -2.05 19.07 17.96
N HIS A 99 -2.84 18.08 18.40
CA HIS A 99 -2.70 17.48 19.71
C HIS A 99 -1.90 16.18 19.63
N ARG A 100 -0.61 16.27 19.97
CA ARG A 100 0.38 15.20 19.83
C ARG A 100 -0.07 13.83 20.35
N ARG A 101 -0.75 13.77 21.50
CA ARG A 101 -1.21 12.50 22.09
C ARG A 101 -2.30 11.86 21.24
N THR A 102 -3.27 12.65 20.78
CA THR A 102 -4.34 12.18 19.91
C THR A 102 -3.78 11.74 18.55
N ASP A 103 -2.88 12.53 17.96
CA ASP A 103 -2.27 12.21 16.67
C ASP A 103 -1.44 10.92 16.73
N HIS A 104 -0.73 10.69 17.84
CA HIS A 104 -0.01 9.45 18.09
C HIS A 104 -0.95 8.23 18.14
N LEU A 105 -2.04 8.30 18.91
CA LEU A 105 -3.00 7.19 19.00
C LEU A 105 -3.66 6.87 17.66
N ARG A 106 -4.03 7.90 16.89
CA ARG A 106 -4.63 7.72 15.55
C ARG A 106 -3.65 7.07 14.58
N THR A 107 -2.39 7.46 14.62
CA THR A 107 -1.35 6.85 13.77
C THR A 107 -1.06 5.41 14.20
N MET A 108 -0.96 5.14 15.50
CA MET A 108 -0.78 3.78 16.02
C MET A 108 -1.92 2.84 15.61
N HIS A 109 -3.16 3.33 15.64
CA HIS A 109 -4.30 2.57 15.15
C HIS A 109 -4.15 2.15 13.68
N LEU A 110 -3.73 3.07 12.80
CA LEU A 110 -3.47 2.74 11.40
C LEU A 110 -2.34 1.71 11.23
N CYS A 111 -1.27 1.81 12.03
CA CYS A 111 -0.20 0.83 12.04
C CYS A 111 -0.69 -0.56 12.49
N GLU A 112 -1.52 -0.62 13.54
CA GLU A 112 -2.07 -1.86 14.07
C GLU A 112 -2.99 -2.55 13.05
N VAL A 113 -3.90 -1.80 12.42
CA VAL A 113 -4.80 -2.36 11.40
C VAL A 113 -4.02 -2.80 10.15
N ALA A 114 -3.01 -2.04 9.72
CA ALA A 114 -2.14 -2.45 8.61
C ALA A 114 -1.38 -3.75 8.93
N ALA A 115 -0.86 -3.88 10.15
CA ALA A 115 -0.15 -5.07 10.59
C ALA A 115 -1.08 -6.29 10.70
N ASP A 116 -2.27 -6.12 11.26
CA ASP A 116 -3.30 -7.18 11.35
C ASP A 116 -3.71 -7.67 9.96
N PHE A 117 -3.99 -6.73 9.04
CA PHE A 117 -4.25 -7.06 7.65
C PHE A 117 -3.10 -7.83 7.03
N ALA A 118 -1.86 -7.34 7.14
CA ALA A 118 -0.69 -8.00 6.57
C ALA A 118 -0.52 -9.44 7.10
N LEU A 119 -0.70 -9.66 8.41
CA LEU A 119 -0.65 -11.00 9.01
C LEU A 119 -1.73 -11.94 8.47
N SER A 120 -2.89 -11.39 8.06
CA SER A 120 -4.00 -12.18 7.53
C SER A 120 -3.85 -12.55 6.05
N VAL A 121 -3.11 -11.76 5.25
CA VAL A 121 -3.06 -11.93 3.79
C VAL A 121 -1.70 -12.35 3.24
N LEU A 122 -0.59 -12.07 3.94
CA LEU A 122 0.75 -12.43 3.48
C LEU A 122 0.89 -13.95 3.32
N LYS A 123 1.72 -14.35 2.34
CA LYS A 123 2.10 -15.74 2.11
C LYS A 123 2.92 -16.34 3.25
#